data_AF-A0A7X7UYQ6-F1
#
_entry.id   AF-A0A7X7UYQ6-F1
#
_cell.length_a   1.000
_cell.length_b   1.000
_cell.length_c   1.000
_cell.angle_alpha   90.00
_cell.angle_beta   90.00
_cell.angle_gamma   90.00
#
_symmetry.space_group_name_H-M   'P 1'
#
loop_
_entity.id
_entity.type
_entity.pdbx_description
1 polymer ?
#
loop_
_entity_poly.entity_id
_entity_poly.type
_entity_poly.pdbx_seq_one_letter_code
_entity_poly.pdbx_strand_id
1 'polypeptide(L)'
;MKQLKQLLSALQVKKYFIESFNFDITPKILYAKNGLASNHPIFSLDHNIRKSPAGKEFLVSLFIEFNKDIPKDKRPYNLAIILTGIFEFSDELSKEQTDSMLLYNAIPLLYTTARPLIKDFTENTPVGGILIPTLNFKEYFKDKLVATKKKGKPIRAKQTKGTIW
;
A
#
# COMPACT_ATOMS: atom_id res chain seq x y z
N MET A 1 25.74 -24.04 -10.42
CA MET A 1 25.14 -24.33 -9.09
C MET A 1 25.03 -23.13 -8.14
N LYS A 2 25.98 -22.17 -8.09
CA LYS A 2 25.86 -20.96 -7.24
C LYS A 2 24.61 -20.09 -7.55
N GLN A 3 24.28 -19.88 -8.82
CA GLN A 3 23.10 -19.09 -9.23
C GLN A 3 21.76 -19.74 -8.84
N LEU A 4 21.69 -21.08 -8.74
CA LEU A 4 20.46 -21.79 -8.37
C LEU A 4 20.21 -21.73 -6.86
N LYS A 5 21.27 -21.76 -6.02
CA LYS A 5 21.17 -21.51 -4.58
C LYS A 5 20.80 -20.07 -4.27
N GLN A 6 21.28 -19.11 -5.05
CA GLN A 6 20.99 -17.69 -4.85
C GLN A 6 19.54 -17.32 -5.16
N LEU A 7 18.84 -18.11 -6.00
CA LEU A 7 17.39 -18.02 -6.24
C LEU A 7 16.56 -18.63 -5.10
N LEU A 8 17.19 -19.40 -4.20
CA LEU A 8 16.54 -20.10 -3.09
C LEU A 8 16.68 -19.40 -1.74
N SER A 9 17.20 -18.16 -1.69
CA SER A 9 17.06 -17.34 -0.48
C SER A 9 15.59 -16.92 -0.34
N ALA A 10 14.73 -17.86 0.03
CA ALA A 10 13.30 -17.67 0.07
C ALA A 10 13.02 -16.60 1.14
N LEU A 11 12.48 -15.46 0.71
CA LEU A 11 11.90 -14.49 1.63
C LEU A 11 10.80 -15.20 2.42
N GLN A 12 10.99 -15.35 3.72
CA GLN A 12 10.03 -15.98 4.61
C GLN A 12 9.22 -14.92 5.32
N VAL A 13 7.90 -15.09 5.33
CA VAL A 13 6.99 -14.28 6.13
C VAL A 13 6.78 -15.01 7.44
N LYS A 14 7.22 -14.41 8.56
CA LYS A 14 7.03 -15.01 9.89
C LYS A 14 5.65 -14.68 10.44
N LYS A 15 5.24 -13.43 10.28
CA LYS A 15 3.98 -12.90 10.78
C LYS A 15 3.61 -11.65 10.01
N TYR A 16 2.33 -11.36 9.91
CA TYR A 16 1.82 -10.02 9.62
C TYR A 16 0.69 -9.70 10.59
N PHE A 17 0.46 -8.41 10.79
CA PHE A 17 -0.61 -7.92 11.65
C PHE A 17 -0.99 -6.50 11.25
N ILE A 18 -2.24 -6.12 11.57
CA ILE A 18 -2.71 -4.76 11.42
C ILE A 18 -2.17 -3.96 12.61
N GLU A 19 -1.35 -2.96 12.31
CA GLU A 19 -0.82 -2.04 13.32
C GLU A 19 -1.82 -0.93 13.63
N SER A 20 -2.53 -0.45 12.61
CA SER A 20 -3.55 0.59 12.74
C SER A 20 -4.61 0.43 11.67
N PHE A 21 -5.87 0.64 12.02
CA PHE A 21 -6.98 0.76 11.09
C PHE A 21 -7.89 1.88 11.57
N ASN A 22 -8.01 2.93 10.76
CA ASN A 22 -8.88 4.07 11.02
C ASN A 22 -9.87 4.21 9.87
N PHE A 23 -11.14 4.30 10.22
CA PHE A 23 -12.20 4.51 9.25
C PHE A 23 -13.22 5.50 9.79
N ASP A 24 -13.27 6.67 9.15
CA ASP A 24 -14.21 7.73 9.50
C ASP A 24 -15.21 7.93 8.38
N ILE A 25 -16.48 8.10 8.75
CA ILE A 25 -17.55 8.43 7.83
C ILE A 25 -17.98 9.88 8.08
N THR A 26 -18.36 10.60 7.02
CA THR A 26 -18.98 11.93 7.10
C THR A 26 -20.47 11.83 6.74
N PRO A 27 -21.38 11.63 7.72
CA PRO A 27 -22.78 11.30 7.46
C PRO A 27 -23.51 12.33 6.58
N LYS A 28 -23.20 13.61 6.78
CA LYS A 28 -23.83 14.73 6.06
C LYS A 28 -23.70 14.62 4.53
N ILE A 29 -22.62 14.01 4.04
CA ILE A 29 -22.36 13.85 2.60
C ILE A 29 -23.07 12.61 2.05
N LEU A 30 -23.09 11.52 2.82
CA LEU A 30 -23.69 10.26 2.39
C LEU A 30 -25.19 10.35 2.15
N TYR A 31 -25.90 11.11 3.00
CA TYR A 31 -27.36 11.27 2.92
C TYR A 31 -27.79 12.52 2.15
N ALA A 32 -26.87 13.22 1.48
CA ALA A 32 -27.22 14.34 0.64
C ALA A 32 -28.04 13.88 -0.58
N LYS A 33 -28.93 14.73 -1.11
CA LYS A 33 -29.84 14.41 -2.24
C LYS A 33 -29.11 13.98 -3.53
N ASN A 34 -27.81 14.31 -3.63
CA ASN A 34 -26.92 13.90 -4.72
C ASN A 34 -25.90 12.80 -4.30
N GLY A 35 -26.00 12.26 -3.08
CA GLY A 35 -25.25 11.10 -2.57
C GLY A 35 -23.74 11.13 -2.83
N LEU A 36 -23.10 9.96 -2.85
CA LEU A 36 -21.70 9.69 -3.24
C LEU A 36 -21.37 10.09 -4.70
N ALA A 37 -22.03 11.09 -5.28
CA ALA A 37 -21.83 11.50 -6.67
C ALA A 37 -20.34 11.75 -6.97
N SER A 38 -19.83 10.90 -7.86
CA SER A 38 -18.67 11.05 -8.74
C SER A 38 -17.26 11.18 -8.17
N ASN A 39 -17.04 11.17 -6.85
CA ASN A 39 -15.67 11.14 -6.34
C ASN A 39 -15.13 9.71 -6.28
N HIS A 40 -14.40 9.31 -7.32
CA HIS A 40 -13.54 8.14 -7.26
C HIS A 40 -12.61 8.27 -6.05
N PRO A 41 -12.55 7.26 -5.16
CA PRO A 41 -11.63 7.30 -4.04
C PRO A 41 -10.20 7.54 -4.52
N ILE A 42 -9.57 8.57 -3.98
CA ILE A 42 -8.14 8.80 -4.20
C ILE A 42 -7.43 8.02 -3.10
N PHE A 43 -6.69 6.99 -3.48
CA PHE A 43 -5.86 6.26 -2.53
C PHE A 43 -4.37 6.55 -2.76
N SER A 44 -3.62 6.57 -1.67
CA SER A 44 -2.16 6.65 -1.68
C SER A 44 -1.58 5.42 -1.02
N LEU A 45 -0.44 4.98 -1.54
CA LEU A 45 0.34 3.89 -1.00
C LEU A 45 1.71 4.42 -0.58
N ASP A 46 2.13 4.09 0.63
CA ASP A 46 3.49 4.30 1.08
C ASP A 46 4.02 3.11 1.86
N HIS A 47 5.32 3.07 2.08
CA HIS A 47 5.94 1.96 2.79
C HIS A 47 7.14 2.41 3.60
N ASN A 48 7.48 1.60 4.60
CA ASN A 48 8.66 1.78 5.40
C ASN A 48 9.29 0.39 5.66
N ILE A 49 10.59 0.29 5.48
CA ILE A 49 11.36 -0.94 5.69
C ILE A 49 12.38 -0.64 6.77
N ARG A 50 12.35 -1.42 7.85
CA ARG A 50 13.29 -1.30 8.98
C ARG A 50 13.90 -2.67 9.28
N LYS A 51 15.20 -2.71 9.52
CA LYS A 51 15.85 -3.92 10.06
C LYS A 51 15.59 -3.99 11.57
N SER A 52 15.24 -5.18 12.06
CA SER A 52 15.10 -5.42 13.49
C SER A 52 16.46 -5.27 14.18
N PRO A 53 16.54 -4.54 15.33
CA PRO A 53 17.78 -4.46 16.11
C PRO A 53 18.22 -5.83 16.65
N ALA A 54 17.26 -6.74 16.85
CA ALA A 54 17.45 -8.00 17.55
C ALA A 54 17.85 -9.19 16.64
N GLY A 55 17.96 -9.02 15.32
CA GLY A 55 18.28 -10.17 14.47
C GLY A 55 18.30 -9.94 12.95
N LYS A 56 18.03 -11.03 12.22
CA LYS A 56 17.99 -11.08 10.74
C LYS A 56 16.64 -10.67 10.15
N GLU A 57 15.74 -10.19 10.98
CA GLU A 57 14.38 -9.84 10.60
C GLU A 57 14.26 -8.42 10.06
N PHE A 58 13.29 -8.24 9.18
CA PHE A 58 12.90 -6.97 8.58
C PHE A 58 11.43 -6.72 8.88
N LEU A 59 11.14 -5.55 9.44
CA LEU A 59 9.80 -5.02 9.60
C LEU A 59 9.47 -4.20 8.35
N VAL A 60 8.47 -4.65 7.61
CA VAL A 60 7.95 -3.95 6.44
C VAL A 60 6.54 -3.47 6.77
N SER A 61 6.35 -2.16 6.78
CA SER A 61 5.04 -1.52 7.01
C SER A 61 4.52 -0.96 5.70
N LEU A 62 3.27 -1.30 5.38
CA LEU A 62 2.53 -0.79 4.24
C LEU A 62 1.44 0.16 4.74
N PHE A 63 1.46 1.39 4.23
CA PHE A 63 0.49 2.43 4.53
C PHE A 63 -0.44 2.58 3.34
N ILE A 64 -1.74 2.41 3.55
CA ILE A 64 -2.77 2.67 2.55
C ILE A 64 -3.72 3.70 3.13
N GLU A 65 -3.84 4.84 2.46
CA GLU A 65 -4.70 5.94 2.89
C GLU A 65 -5.65 6.33 1.76
N PHE A 66 -6.90 6.64 2.09
CA PHE A 66 -7.92 7.10 1.17
C PHE A 66 -8.37 8.50 1.53
N ASN A 67 -8.48 9.37 0.53
CA ASN A 67 -8.98 10.74 0.69
C ASN A 67 -8.19 11.57 1.72
N LYS A 68 -6.90 11.25 1.91
CA LYS A 68 -6.00 11.92 2.87
C LYS A 68 -5.97 13.44 2.66
N ASP A 69 -5.82 13.85 1.41
CA ASP A 69 -5.67 15.26 1.02
C ASP A 69 -7.01 15.97 0.80
N ILE A 70 -8.14 15.28 1.00
CA ILE A 70 -9.48 15.86 0.86
C ILE A 70 -9.94 16.36 2.24
N PRO A 71 -10.40 17.62 2.35
CA PRO A 71 -10.95 18.14 3.60
C PRO A 71 -12.07 17.27 4.19
N LYS A 72 -12.11 17.15 5.52
CA LYS A 72 -13.02 16.25 6.24
C LYS A 72 -14.50 16.49 5.90
N ASP A 73 -14.89 17.75 5.74
CA ASP A 73 -16.23 18.20 5.37
C ASP A 73 -16.61 17.96 3.90
N LYS A 74 -15.64 17.52 3.07
CA LYS A 74 -15.81 17.27 1.63
C LYS A 74 -15.58 15.82 1.21
N ARG A 75 -15.08 14.97 2.10
CA ARG A 75 -14.89 13.54 1.82
C ARG A 75 -16.00 12.71 2.47
N PRO A 76 -16.62 11.78 1.72
CA PRO A 76 -17.68 10.92 2.26
C PRO A 76 -17.14 9.99 3.37
N TYR A 77 -15.86 9.63 3.25
CA TYR A 77 -15.14 8.84 4.24
C TYR A 77 -13.63 9.11 4.18
N ASN A 78 -12.94 8.68 5.22
CA ASN A 78 -11.50 8.58 5.34
C ASN A 78 -11.15 7.15 5.73
N LEU A 79 -10.15 6.55 5.10
CA LEU A 79 -9.64 5.24 5.50
C LEU A 79 -8.13 5.30 5.59
N ALA A 80 -7.55 4.79 6.66
CA ALA A 80 -6.11 4.59 6.76
C ALA A 80 -5.84 3.24 7.42
N ILE A 81 -5.07 2.39 6.75
CA ILE A 81 -4.59 1.12 7.31
C ILE A 81 -3.07 1.09 7.26
N ILE A 82 -2.48 0.58 8.34
CA ILE A 82 -1.07 0.23 8.44
C ILE A 82 -0.99 -1.27 8.67
N LEU A 83 -0.48 -2.00 7.68
CA LEU A 83 -0.22 -3.43 7.78
C LEU A 83 1.28 -3.65 7.88
N THR A 84 1.72 -4.30 8.95
CA THR A 84 3.14 -4.57 9.20
C THR A 84 3.40 -6.07 9.14
N GLY A 85 4.41 -6.46 8.37
CA GLY A 85 4.91 -7.83 8.29
C GLY A 85 6.34 -7.95 8.79
N ILE A 86 6.64 -9.11 9.37
CA ILE A 86 7.96 -9.52 9.81
C ILE A 86 8.49 -10.55 8.81
N PHE A 87 9.61 -10.20 8.19
CA PHE A 87 10.23 -10.97 7.11
C PHE A 87 11.65 -11.38 7.47
N GLU A 88 12.07 -12.56 7.03
CA GLU A 88 13.43 -13.07 7.20
C GLU A 88 13.94 -13.67 5.88
N PHE A 89 15.25 -13.65 5.67
CA PHE A 89 15.91 -14.34 4.56
C PHE A 89 16.66 -15.57 5.09
N SER A 90 16.56 -16.69 4.36
CA SER A 90 17.29 -17.92 4.70
C SER A 90 18.81 -17.81 4.50
N ASP A 91 19.24 -16.93 3.58
CA ASP A 91 20.64 -16.71 3.25
C ASP A 91 21.05 -15.25 3.48
N GLU A 92 22.34 -15.03 3.66
CA GLU A 92 22.90 -13.69 3.73
C GLU A 92 22.97 -13.06 2.33
N LEU A 93 22.15 -12.03 2.15
CA LEU A 93 22.06 -11.26 0.91
C LEU A 93 22.83 -9.95 1.04
N SER A 94 23.26 -9.40 -0.10
CA SER A 94 23.73 -8.02 -0.12
C SER A 94 22.59 -7.07 0.25
N LYS A 95 22.93 -5.86 0.70
CA LYS A 95 21.93 -4.84 1.02
C LYS A 95 21.02 -4.54 -0.18
N GLU A 96 21.59 -4.41 -1.37
CA GLU A 96 20.83 -4.14 -2.60
C GLU A 96 19.87 -5.28 -2.96
N GLN A 97 20.31 -6.53 -2.78
CA GLN A 97 19.46 -7.71 -2.99
C GLN A 97 18.32 -7.75 -1.97
N THR A 98 18.64 -7.50 -0.70
CA THR A 98 17.68 -7.42 0.42
C THR A 98 16.61 -6.36 0.14
N ASP A 99 17.04 -5.13 -0.16
CA ASP A 99 16.15 -4.00 -0.41
C ASP A 99 15.24 -4.28 -1.62
N SER A 100 15.81 -4.83 -2.70
CA SER A 100 15.04 -5.22 -3.89
C SER A 100 14.02 -6.32 -3.58
N MET A 101 14.42 -7.36 -2.84
CA MET A 101 13.50 -8.45 -2.49
C MET A 101 12.37 -7.99 -1.58
N LEU A 102 12.64 -7.14 -0.58
CA LEU A 102 11.59 -6.57 0.27
C LEU A 102 10.65 -5.67 -0.53
N LEU A 103 11.20 -4.81 -1.38
CA LEU A 103 10.42 -3.88 -2.20
C LEU A 103 9.48 -4.63 -3.17
N TYR A 104 9.99 -5.60 -3.91
CA TYR A 104 9.24 -6.27 -4.98
C TYR A 104 8.47 -7.52 -4.54
N ASN A 105 8.66 -8.02 -3.31
CA ASN A 105 7.94 -9.21 -2.84
C ASN A 105 7.18 -8.96 -1.52
N ALA A 106 7.80 -8.32 -0.52
CA ALA A 106 7.17 -8.10 0.77
C ALA A 106 6.01 -7.11 0.68
N ILE A 107 6.20 -5.97 0.00
CA ILE A 107 5.14 -4.95 -0.14
C ILE A 107 3.94 -5.47 -0.95
N PRO A 108 4.12 -6.11 -2.12
CA PRO A 108 2.99 -6.70 -2.84
C PRO A 108 2.21 -7.72 -2.02
N LEU A 109 2.91 -8.55 -1.22
CA LEU A 109 2.26 -9.52 -0.34
C LEU A 109 1.42 -8.84 0.74
N LEU A 110 1.94 -7.80 1.38
CA LEU A 110 1.17 -7.02 2.35
C LEU A 110 -0.03 -6.35 1.67
N TYR A 111 0.13 -5.87 0.43
CA TYR A 111 -0.95 -5.25 -0.31
C TYR A 111 -2.06 -6.23 -0.65
N THR A 112 -1.73 -7.42 -1.18
CA THR A 112 -2.72 -8.45 -1.48
C THR A 112 -3.45 -8.91 -0.22
N THR A 113 -2.77 -8.89 0.93
CA THR A 113 -3.38 -9.16 2.25
C THR A 113 -4.30 -8.03 2.71
N ALA A 114 -3.92 -6.76 2.51
CA ALA A 114 -4.71 -5.61 2.93
C ALA A 114 -6.00 -5.41 2.13
N ARG A 115 -6.02 -5.83 0.85
CA ARG A 115 -7.19 -5.68 -0.04
C ARG A 115 -8.49 -6.28 0.50
N PRO A 116 -8.55 -7.60 0.83
CA PRO A 116 -9.77 -8.19 1.38
C PRO A 116 -10.09 -7.60 2.75
N LEU A 117 -9.10 -7.32 3.60
CA LEU A 117 -9.32 -6.71 4.91
C LEU A 117 -10.04 -5.36 4.81
N ILE A 118 -9.61 -4.48 3.90
CA ILE A 118 -10.28 -3.20 3.68
C ILE A 118 -11.72 -3.41 3.23
N LYS A 119 -11.96 -4.33 2.29
CA LYS A 119 -13.31 -4.66 1.83
C LYS A 119 -14.18 -5.14 3.00
N ASP A 120 -13.68 -6.10 3.77
CA ASP A 120 -14.44 -6.73 4.86
C ASP A 120 -14.77 -5.73 5.98
N PHE A 121 -13.83 -4.85 6.35
CA PHE A 121 -14.08 -3.80 7.35
C PHE A 121 -15.07 -2.73 6.87
N THR A 122 -15.19 -2.54 5.56
CA THR A 122 -16.04 -1.48 4.98
C THR A 122 -17.39 -2.01 4.50
N GLU A 123 -17.54 -3.32 4.34
CA GLU A 123 -18.75 -3.98 3.81
C GLU A 123 -20.02 -3.57 4.56
N ASN A 124 -19.95 -3.50 5.88
CA ASN A 124 -21.10 -3.22 6.75
C ASN A 124 -21.32 -1.73 7.01
N THR A 125 -20.73 -0.87 6.16
CA THR A 125 -20.83 0.57 6.30
C THR A 125 -21.73 1.15 5.23
N PRO A 126 -22.28 2.37 5.41
CA PRO A 126 -23.12 3.00 4.40
C PRO A 126 -22.41 3.29 3.06
N VAL A 127 -21.08 3.20 2.99
CA VAL A 127 -20.32 3.33 1.74
C VAL A 127 -20.17 2.00 0.99
N GLY A 128 -20.50 0.88 1.63
CA GLY A 128 -20.30 -0.47 1.12
C GLY A 128 -18.83 -0.91 1.12
N GLY A 129 -18.59 -2.12 0.62
CA GLY A 129 -17.26 -2.72 0.53
C GLY A 129 -16.34 -1.96 -0.42
N ILE A 130 -15.29 -1.37 0.11
CA ILE A 130 -14.25 -0.68 -0.66
C ILE A 130 -13.27 -1.72 -1.21
N LEU A 131 -13.30 -1.92 -2.52
CA LEU A 131 -12.33 -2.77 -3.21
C LEU A 131 -11.19 -1.93 -3.78
N ILE A 132 -9.97 -2.12 -3.27
CA ILE A 132 -8.77 -1.48 -3.82
C ILE A 132 -8.42 -2.15 -5.17
N PRO A 133 -8.01 -1.39 -6.21
CA PRO A 133 -7.58 -1.97 -7.48
C PRO A 133 -6.39 -2.92 -7.35
N THR A 134 -6.09 -3.68 -8.40
CA THR A 134 -4.80 -4.37 -8.52
C THR A 134 -3.70 -3.38 -8.89
N LEU A 135 -2.48 -3.59 -8.40
CA LEU A 135 -1.32 -2.76 -8.74
C LEU A 135 -0.21 -3.58 -9.41
N ASN A 136 0.36 -3.01 -10.46
CA ASN A 136 1.64 -3.46 -11.00
C ASN A 136 2.77 -2.81 -10.19
N PHE A 137 3.24 -3.49 -9.15
CA PHE A 137 4.28 -2.95 -8.26
C PHE A 137 5.60 -2.69 -8.97
N LYS A 138 5.93 -3.44 -10.02
CA LYS A 138 7.16 -3.23 -10.80
C LYS A 138 7.15 -1.86 -11.48
N GLU A 139 6.03 -1.49 -12.07
CA GLU A 139 5.84 -0.16 -12.68
C GLU A 139 5.73 0.94 -11.61
N TYR A 140 4.93 0.71 -10.58
CA TYR A 140 4.74 1.66 -9.48
C TYR A 140 6.06 2.11 -8.85
N PHE A 141 6.97 1.18 -8.54
CA PHE A 141 8.26 1.53 -7.94
C PHE A 141 9.23 2.16 -8.94
N LYS A 142 9.17 1.77 -10.23
CA LYS A 142 9.97 2.42 -11.28
C LYS A 142 9.64 3.91 -11.36
N ASP A 143 8.37 4.26 -11.32
CA ASP A 143 7.92 5.66 -11.39
C ASP A 143 8.29 6.45 -10.13
N LYS A 144 8.19 5.85 -8.92
CA LYS A 144 8.63 6.48 -7.67
C LYS A 144 10.15 6.74 -7.66
N LEU A 145 10.96 5.81 -8.16
CA LEU A 145 12.43 5.96 -8.25
C LEU A 145 12.85 7.03 -9.28
N VAL A 146 12.12 7.15 -10.39
CA VAL A 146 12.35 8.23 -11.37
C VAL A 146 11.92 9.58 -10.81
N ALA A 147 10.81 9.63 -10.06
CA ALA A 147 10.33 10.84 -9.42
C ALA A 147 11.29 11.35 -8.32
N THR A 148 11.87 10.47 -7.49
CA THR A 148 12.89 10.86 -6.49
C THR A 148 14.19 11.31 -7.11
N LYS A 149 14.63 10.72 -8.24
CA LYS A 149 15.77 11.25 -9.01
C LYS A 149 15.49 12.62 -9.64
N LYS A 150 14.23 12.92 -9.95
CA LYS A 150 13.80 14.23 -10.47
C LYS A 150 13.53 15.28 -9.39
N LYS A 151 13.50 14.94 -8.09
CA LYS A 151 13.30 15.88 -6.96
C LYS A 151 14.42 16.91 -6.73
N GLY A 152 15.18 17.27 -7.78
CA GLY A 152 15.72 18.62 -7.94
C GLY A 152 14.68 19.62 -8.48
N LYS A 153 13.52 19.18 -9.00
CA LYS A 153 12.35 20.00 -9.37
C LYS A 153 11.03 19.22 -9.20
N PRO A 154 9.95 19.81 -8.67
CA PRO A 154 8.70 19.10 -8.42
C PRO A 154 7.93 18.86 -9.72
N ILE A 155 7.45 17.63 -9.95
CA ILE A 155 6.51 17.30 -11.03
C ILE A 155 5.26 16.66 -10.41
N ARG A 156 4.11 17.31 -10.59
CA ARG A 156 2.76 16.77 -10.29
C ARG A 156 2.49 15.56 -11.21
N ALA A 157 2.16 14.41 -10.63
CA ALA A 157 1.65 13.27 -11.38
C ALA A 157 0.28 13.63 -11.98
N LYS A 158 0.14 13.47 -13.31
CA LYS A 158 -1.14 13.65 -14.03
C LYS A 158 -1.97 12.37 -13.92
N GLN A 159 -3.26 12.52 -13.66
CA GLN A 159 -4.27 11.49 -13.80
C GLN A 159 -4.26 10.94 -15.24
N THR A 160 -4.10 9.63 -15.41
CA THR A 160 -4.48 8.95 -16.65
C THR A 160 -5.99 8.80 -16.67
N LYS A 161 -6.66 9.56 -17.55
CA LYS A 161 -8.06 9.32 -17.90
C LYS A 161 -8.11 7.96 -18.61
N GLY A 162 -8.69 6.95 -17.96
CA GLY A 162 -9.11 5.74 -18.63
C GLY A 162 -10.38 6.02 -19.42
N THR A 163 -10.28 5.98 -20.76
CA THR A 163 -11.44 5.89 -21.66
C THR A 163 -11.99 4.47 -21.56
N ILE A 164 -13.29 4.32 -21.32
CA ILE A 164 -13.99 3.04 -21.46
C ILE A 164 -15.15 3.27 -22.43
N TRP A 165 -15.29 2.35 -23.38
CA TRP A 165 -16.41 2.22 -24.33
C TRP A 165 -17.70 1.82 -23.61
#